data_AF-A0A3B9H4Y8-F1
#
_entry.id   AF-A0A3B9H4Y8-F1
#
_cell.length_a   1.000
_cell.length_b   1.000
_cell.length_c   1.000
_cell.angle_alpha   90.00
_cell.angle_beta   90.00
_cell.angle_gamma   90.00
#
_symmetry.space_group_name_H-M   'P 1'
#
loop_
_entity.id
_entity.type
_entity.pdbx_description
1 polymer ?
#
loop_
_entity_poly.entity_id
_entity_poly.type
_entity_poly.pdbx_seq_one_letter_code
_entity_poly.pdbx_strand_id
1 'polypeptide(L)'
;MLNEFEGHESFMQYKKEKDELFNHIRTNQISGVLFFSGDRHHSEILRKQETGIYPFYDFTCSALTSWRYPLRKLFKEGENDLRIKELLLQHNYAVVSVSGIENNRAITVTYKNKFGKVLQSHTLRQQEISY
;
A
#
# COMPACT_ATOMS: atom_id res chain seq x y z
N MET A 1 2.96 4.23 4.42
CA MET A 1 3.74 3.34 5.32
C MET A 1 5.09 2.96 4.71
N LEU A 2 5.11 2.39 3.50
CA LEU A 2 6.32 1.96 2.79
C LEU A 2 6.96 3.03 1.90
N ASN A 3 6.28 4.17 1.69
CA ASN A 3 6.81 5.27 0.87
C ASN A 3 8.13 5.80 1.48
N GLU A 4 9.21 5.73 0.71
CA GLU A 4 10.57 6.04 1.18
C GLU A 4 10.94 7.52 1.08
N PHE A 5 10.09 8.35 0.47
CA PHE A 5 10.39 9.77 0.32
C PHE A 5 10.29 10.51 1.66
N GLU A 6 11.42 11.08 2.06
CA GLU A 6 11.54 11.92 3.24
C GLU A 6 10.85 13.27 3.02
N GLY A 7 9.96 13.64 3.95
CA GLY A 7 9.15 14.86 3.91
C GLY A 7 7.77 14.63 4.52
N HIS A 8 7.30 15.64 5.28
CA HIS A 8 6.09 15.58 6.11
C HIS A 8 6.12 14.46 7.16
N GLU A 9 5.00 14.22 7.83
CA GLU A 9 4.80 13.13 8.78
C GLU A 9 4.84 11.80 8.00
N SER A 10 5.90 11.02 8.19
CA SER A 10 6.09 9.73 7.52
C SER A 10 6.80 8.76 8.44
N PHE A 11 6.47 7.47 8.31
CA PHE A 11 7.14 6.41 9.08
C PHE A 11 8.62 6.27 8.74
N MET A 12 9.08 6.89 7.64
CA MET A 12 10.51 7.04 7.33
C MET A 12 11.28 7.90 8.35
N GLN A 13 10.59 8.73 9.14
CA GLN A 13 11.20 9.49 10.24
C GLN A 13 11.42 8.63 11.49
N TYR A 14 10.79 7.45 11.55
CA TYR A 14 10.81 6.52 12.68
C TYR A 14 11.47 5.19 12.26
N LYS A 15 12.70 5.30 11.74
CA LYS A 15 13.43 4.17 11.13
C LYS A 15 13.60 3.00 12.12
N LYS A 16 13.89 3.31 13.38
CA LYS A 16 14.08 2.30 14.43
C LYS A 16 12.81 1.48 14.64
N GLU A 17 11.67 2.15 14.82
CA GLU A 17 10.36 1.52 15.03
C GLU A 17 9.92 0.74 13.79
N LYS A 18 10.21 1.26 12.59
CA LYS A 18 9.95 0.56 11.33
C LYS A 18 10.74 -0.74 11.23
N ASP A 19 12.02 -0.68 11.54
CA ASP A 19 12.90 -1.84 11.48
C ASP A 19 12.53 -2.86 12.57
N GLU A 20 12.15 -2.41 13.77
CA GLU A 20 11.61 -3.28 14.83
C GLU A 20 10.35 -4.02 14.37
N LEU A 21 9.41 -3.33 13.73
CA LEU A 21 8.19 -3.95 13.19
C LEU A 21 8.51 -5.01 12.12
N PHE A 22 9.35 -4.67 11.13
CA PHE A 22 9.70 -5.62 10.06
C PHE A 22 10.50 -6.80 10.60
N ASN A 23 11.42 -6.56 11.53
CA ASN A 23 12.15 -7.63 12.20
C ASN A 23 11.23 -8.53 13.02
N HIS A 24 10.22 -7.98 13.69
CA HIS A 24 9.26 -8.77 14.46
C HIS A 24 8.44 -9.68 13.55
N ILE A 25 7.90 -9.15 12.44
CA ILE A 25 7.18 -9.94 11.44
C ILE A 25 8.08 -11.05 10.89
N ARG A 26 9.33 -10.71 10.56
CA ARG A 26 10.31 -11.64 9.99
C ARG A 26 10.69 -12.76 10.95
N THR A 27 11.01 -12.40 12.19
CA THR A 27 11.53 -13.34 13.20
C THR A 27 10.46 -14.31 13.66
N ASN A 28 9.21 -13.87 13.73
CA ASN A 28 8.08 -14.71 14.15
C ASN A 28 7.34 -15.37 12.97
N GLN A 29 7.87 -15.26 11.75
CA GLN A 29 7.30 -15.83 10.53
C GLN A 29 5.80 -15.52 10.33
N ILE A 30 5.41 -14.27 10.57
CA ILE A 30 4.01 -13.87 10.50
C ILE A 30 3.59 -13.74 9.03
N SER A 31 2.73 -14.65 8.58
CA SER A 31 2.14 -14.65 7.24
C SER A 31 0.96 -13.66 7.14
N GLY A 32 0.72 -13.13 5.95
CA GLY A 32 -0.49 -12.38 5.60
C GLY A 32 -0.48 -10.91 6.01
N VAL A 33 0.67 -10.30 6.32
CA VAL A 33 0.74 -8.90 6.74
C VAL A 33 0.64 -7.97 5.53
N LEU A 34 -0.32 -7.05 5.60
CA LEU A 34 -0.58 -6.00 4.60
C LEU A 34 -0.71 -4.66 5.31
N PHE A 35 -0.17 -3.60 4.71
CA PHE A 35 -0.30 -2.25 5.21
C PHE A 35 -1.40 -1.50 4.46
N PHE A 36 -2.26 -0.80 5.20
CA PHE A 36 -3.21 0.17 4.66
C PHE A 36 -2.88 1.52 5.25
N SER A 37 -2.70 2.53 4.40
CA SER A 37 -2.30 3.86 4.85
C SER A 37 -3.04 4.97 4.12
N GLY A 38 -2.84 6.22 4.56
CA GLY A 38 -3.52 7.41 4.04
C GLY A 38 -2.63 8.64 4.14
N ASP A 39 -3.23 9.79 4.40
CA ASP A 39 -2.57 11.07 4.71
C ASP A 39 -1.73 11.72 3.59
N ARG A 40 -1.31 10.97 2.56
CA ARG A 40 -0.47 11.50 1.47
C ARG A 40 -1.22 12.34 0.42
N HIS A 41 -2.55 12.44 0.53
CA HIS A 41 -3.44 13.11 -0.43
C HIS A 41 -3.38 12.54 -1.86
N HIS A 42 -2.91 11.31 -2.00
CA HIS A 42 -2.92 10.49 -3.20
C HIS A 42 -3.09 9.02 -2.82
N SER A 43 -3.40 8.19 -3.81
CA SER A 43 -3.48 6.73 -3.61
C SER A 43 -2.50 6.02 -4.51
N GLU A 44 -1.89 4.98 -3.97
CA GLU A 44 -0.88 4.18 -4.64
C GLU A 44 -0.80 2.79 -4.02
N ILE A 45 -0.17 1.88 -4.75
CA ILE A 45 0.12 0.55 -4.26
C ILE A 45 1.63 0.39 -4.35
N LEU A 46 2.26 0.23 -3.20
CA LEU A 46 3.69 -0.01 -3.09
C LEU A 46 3.95 -1.48 -2.77
N ARG A 47 5.00 -2.05 -3.36
CA ARG A 47 5.50 -3.40 -3.11
C ARG A 47 6.98 -3.30 -2.80
N LYS A 48 7.37 -3.72 -1.61
CA LYS A 48 8.77 -3.77 -1.18
C LYS A 48 9.21 -5.21 -0.96
N GLN A 49 10.19 -5.66 -1.76
CA GLN A 49 10.82 -6.95 -1.52
C GLN A 49 11.85 -6.80 -0.39
N GLU A 50 11.74 -7.66 0.62
CA GLU A 50 12.70 -7.75 1.72
C GLU A 50 13.37 -9.14 1.70
N THR A 51 14.62 -9.22 2.15
CA THR A 51 15.36 -10.49 2.15
C THR A 51 14.85 -11.41 3.27
N GLY A 52 14.56 -12.66 2.92
CA GLY A 52 14.13 -13.68 3.90
C GLY A 52 12.66 -13.61 4.31
N ILE A 53 11.82 -12.90 3.55
CA ILE A 53 10.36 -12.82 3.73
C ILE A 53 9.66 -12.55 2.37
N TYR A 54 8.35 -12.82 2.31
CA TYR A 54 7.49 -12.37 1.22
C TYR A 54 7.50 -10.84 1.06
N PRO A 55 7.20 -10.30 -0.14
CA PRO A 55 7.16 -8.86 -0.35
C PRO A 55 6.07 -8.18 0.50
N PHE A 56 6.40 -7.07 1.12
CA PHE A 56 5.43 -6.22 1.81
C PHE A 56 4.64 -5.37 0.83
N TYR A 57 3.34 -5.23 1.09
CA TYR A 57 2.45 -4.36 0.31
C TYR A 57 1.89 -3.24 1.18
N ASP A 58 1.85 -2.03 0.62
CA ASP A 58 1.18 -0.86 1.20
C ASP A 58 0.15 -0.31 0.22
N PHE A 59 -1.11 -0.40 0.63
CA PHE A 59 -2.26 0.15 -0.08
C PHE A 59 -2.56 1.52 0.53
N THR A 60 -1.96 2.57 -0.03
CA THR A 60 -2.27 3.95 0.35
C THR A 60 -3.57 4.37 -0.31
N CYS A 61 -4.54 4.86 0.47
CA CYS A 61 -5.83 5.36 -0.01
C CYS A 61 -6.10 6.77 0.54
N SER A 62 -5.82 7.78 -0.29
CA SER A 62 -6.08 9.19 0.01
C SER A 62 -6.25 10.01 -1.29
N ALA A 63 -6.97 11.13 -1.34
CA ALA A 63 -7.87 11.64 -0.32
C ALA A 63 -9.33 11.40 -0.71
N LEU A 64 -10.18 11.03 0.25
CA LEU A 64 -11.63 10.95 0.03
C LEU A 64 -12.23 12.33 -0.23
N THR A 65 -11.82 13.34 0.55
CA THR A 65 -12.33 14.73 0.47
C THR A 65 -11.24 15.80 0.56
N SER A 66 -10.07 15.53 1.16
CA SER A 66 -8.99 16.51 1.35
C SER A 66 -8.40 17.02 0.04
N TRP A 67 -7.75 18.19 0.08
CA TRP A 67 -7.12 18.82 -1.08
C TRP A 67 -6.18 17.87 -1.82
N ARG A 68 -6.26 17.84 -3.16
CA ARG A 68 -5.42 17.01 -4.01
C ARG A 68 -4.35 17.85 -4.67
N TYR A 69 -3.19 17.27 -4.93
CA TYR A 69 -2.07 17.97 -5.56
C TYR A 69 -1.92 17.47 -7.01
N PRO A 70 -2.54 18.12 -8.03
CA PRO A 70 -2.66 17.55 -9.38
C PRO A 70 -1.32 17.41 -10.10
N LEU A 71 -0.34 18.26 -9.77
CA LEU A 71 1.00 18.22 -10.32
C LEU A 71 1.92 17.24 -9.59
N ARG A 72 1.42 16.47 -8.60
CA ARG A 72 2.24 15.56 -7.79
C ARG A 72 3.02 14.53 -8.60
N LYS A 73 2.49 14.10 -9.75
CA LYS A 73 3.17 13.18 -10.67
C LYS A 73 4.45 13.76 -11.30
N LEU A 74 4.63 15.09 -11.28
CA LEU A 74 5.82 15.77 -11.80
C LEU A 74 6.91 16.01 -10.74
N PHE A 75 6.66 15.61 -9.49
CA PHE A 75 7.61 15.74 -8.39
C PHE A 75 8.12 14.36 -7.95
N LYS A 76 8.96 14.30 -6.91
CA LYS A 76 9.54 13.05 -6.37
C LYS A 76 8.49 11.97 -6.13
N GLU A 77 7.33 12.35 -5.58
CA GLU A 77 6.21 11.43 -5.36
C GLU A 77 5.68 10.79 -6.63
N GLY A 78 5.90 11.36 -7.81
CA GLY A 78 5.62 10.72 -9.09
C GLY A 78 6.53 9.53 -9.41
N GLU A 79 7.72 9.47 -8.84
CA GLU A 79 8.84 8.60 -9.23
C GLU A 79 9.16 7.53 -8.17
N ASN A 80 8.15 7.04 -7.43
CA ASN A 80 8.37 6.01 -6.42
C ASN A 80 8.61 4.63 -7.07
N ASP A 81 9.84 4.12 -7.01
CA ASP A 81 10.24 2.82 -7.58
C ASP A 81 9.54 1.61 -6.97
N LEU A 82 9.02 1.73 -5.73
CA LEU A 82 8.25 0.67 -5.10
C LEU A 82 6.82 0.56 -5.68
N ARG A 83 6.38 1.52 -6.49
CA ARG A 83 5.01 1.57 -6.98
C ARG A 83 4.77 0.57 -8.11
N ILE A 84 3.73 -0.25 -7.95
CA ILE A 84 3.40 -1.31 -8.91
C ILE A 84 2.21 -0.98 -9.82
N LYS A 85 1.57 0.17 -9.63
CA LYS A 85 0.43 0.66 -10.44
C LYS A 85 0.48 2.18 -10.61
N GLU A 86 -0.53 2.76 -11.26
CA GLU A 86 -0.64 4.20 -11.41
C GLU A 86 -0.82 4.92 -10.07
N LEU A 87 -0.19 6.09 -9.96
CA LEU A 87 -0.45 7.06 -8.91
C LEU A 87 -1.83 7.70 -9.14
N LEU A 88 -2.76 7.52 -8.21
CA LEU A 88 -4.08 8.13 -8.28
C LEU A 88 -4.11 9.47 -7.55
N LEU A 89 -4.30 10.54 -8.32
CA LEU A 89 -4.41 11.91 -7.81
C LEU A 89 -5.86 12.41 -7.74
N GLN A 90 -6.86 11.55 -7.97
CA GLN A 90 -8.28 11.88 -7.89
C GLN A 90 -8.90 11.34 -6.60
N HIS A 91 -10.00 11.94 -6.16
CA HIS A 91 -10.72 11.47 -4.98
C HIS A 91 -11.21 10.04 -5.16
N ASN A 92 -10.94 9.21 -4.17
CA ASN A 92 -11.28 7.80 -4.21
C ASN A 92 -11.42 7.21 -2.81
N TYR A 93 -11.97 5.99 -2.78
CA TYR A 93 -11.97 5.10 -1.62
C TYR A 93 -11.58 3.69 -2.08
N ALA A 94 -11.03 2.89 -1.16
CA ALA A 94 -10.71 1.49 -1.40
C ALA A 94 -11.78 0.58 -0.80
N VAL A 95 -12.13 -0.48 -1.54
CA VAL A 95 -12.93 -1.61 -1.06
C VAL A 95 -12.02 -2.82 -0.99
N VAL A 96 -11.95 -3.45 0.18
CA VAL A 96 -11.19 -4.68 0.40
C VAL A 96 -12.16 -5.86 0.41
N SER A 97 -11.90 -6.86 -0.41
CA SER A 97 -12.68 -8.09 -0.48
C SER A 97 -11.77 -9.28 -0.23
N VAL A 98 -12.14 -10.13 0.73
CA VAL A 98 -11.45 -11.40 0.99
C VAL A 98 -12.37 -12.53 0.53
N SER A 99 -11.83 -13.45 -0.25
CA SER A 99 -12.57 -14.56 -0.85
C SER A 99 -11.73 -15.83 -0.87
N GLY A 100 -12.34 -16.96 -1.22
CA GLY A 100 -11.67 -18.25 -1.28
C GLY A 100 -11.75 -19.05 0.02
N ILE A 101 -11.42 -20.34 -0.11
CA ILE A 101 -11.40 -21.30 0.99
C ILE A 101 -10.15 -21.12 1.86
N GLU A 102 -10.12 -21.77 3.01
CA GLU A 102 -8.92 -21.84 3.85
C GLU A 102 -7.70 -22.31 3.04
N ASN A 103 -6.53 -21.70 3.29
CA ASN A 103 -5.26 -21.95 2.58
C ASN A 103 -5.26 -21.66 1.07
N ASN A 104 -6.35 -21.13 0.54
CA ASN A 104 -6.45 -20.67 -0.84
C ASN A 104 -7.29 -19.39 -0.93
N ARG A 105 -7.03 -18.45 -0.02
CA ARG A 105 -7.70 -17.15 0.00
C ARG A 105 -7.07 -16.18 -0.99
N ALA A 106 -7.87 -15.22 -1.44
CA ALA A 106 -7.41 -14.06 -2.17
C ALA A 106 -8.00 -12.79 -1.57
N ILE A 107 -7.17 -11.76 -1.42
CA ILE A 107 -7.58 -10.41 -1.07
C ILE A 107 -7.54 -9.54 -2.32
N THR A 108 -8.61 -8.79 -2.57
CA THR A 108 -8.68 -7.82 -3.67
C THR A 108 -8.93 -6.44 -3.09
N VAL A 109 -8.04 -5.49 -3.41
CA VAL A 109 -8.16 -4.09 -3.04
C VAL A 109 -8.54 -3.30 -4.29
N THR A 110 -9.75 -2.75 -4.30
CA THR A 110 -10.31 -2.01 -5.44
C THR A 110 -10.51 -0.56 -5.08
N TYR A 111 -9.83 0.35 -5.78
CA TYR A 111 -10.01 1.78 -5.65
C TYR A 111 -11.13 2.25 -6.56
N LYS A 112 -12.07 3.04 -6.02
CA LYS A 112 -13.24 3.55 -6.72
C LYS A 112 -13.36 5.06 -6.55
N ASN A 113 -13.85 5.76 -7.56
CA ASN A 113 -14.21 7.17 -7.43
C ASN A 113 -15.54 7.34 -6.69
N LYS A 114 -15.95 8.59 -6.43
CA LYS A 114 -17.20 8.93 -5.73
C LYS A 114 -18.49 8.35 -6.36
N PHE A 115 -18.45 7.95 -7.63
CA PHE A 115 -19.58 7.33 -8.34
C PHE A 115 -19.52 5.80 -8.31
N GLY A 116 -18.55 5.20 -7.60
CA GLY A 116 -18.34 3.75 -7.57
C GLY A 116 -17.63 3.19 -8.80
N LYS A 117 -17.20 4.03 -9.76
CA LYS A 117 -16.41 3.59 -10.91
C LYS A 117 -15.04 3.12 -10.44
N VAL A 118 -14.65 1.91 -10.82
CA VAL A 118 -13.32 1.36 -10.54
C VAL A 118 -12.25 2.18 -11.25
N LEU A 119 -11.24 2.58 -10.48
CA LEU A 119 -10.06 3.30 -10.95
C LEU A 119 -8.89 2.35 -11.15
N GLN A 120 -8.66 1.49 -10.15
CA GLN A 120 -7.70 0.40 -10.22
C GLN A 120 -8.08 -0.69 -9.22
N SER A 121 -7.58 -1.91 -9.45
CA SER A 121 -7.74 -3.02 -8.52
C SER A 121 -6.48 -3.86 -8.48
N HIS A 122 -6.14 -4.44 -7.33
CA HIS A 122 -5.04 -5.38 -7.18
C HIS A 122 -5.48 -6.57 -6.33
N THR A 123 -5.11 -7.77 -6.75
CA THR A 123 -5.45 -9.02 -6.07
C THR A 123 -4.16 -9.69 -5.63
N LEU A 124 -4.10 -10.09 -4.36
CA LEU A 124 -3.04 -10.91 -3.78
C LEU A 124 -3.63 -12.24 -3.36
N ARG A 125 -2.98 -13.34 -3.75
CA ARG A 125 -3.27 -14.67 -3.23
C ARG A 125 -2.55 -14.88 -1.91
N GLN A 126 -3.13 -15.68 -1.03
CA GLN A 126 -2.56 -16.00 0.27
C GLN A 126 -1.11 -16.49 0.16
N GLN A 127 -0.80 -17.31 -0.85
CA GLN A 127 0.54 -17.87 -1.04
C GLN A 127 1.59 -16.82 -1.44
N GLU A 128 1.20 -15.66 -1.95
CA GLU A 128 2.13 -14.58 -2.31
C GLU A 128 2.64 -13.81 -1.08
N ILE A 129 1.93 -13.94 0.05
CA ILE A 129 2.19 -13.23 1.30
C ILE A 129 2.28 -14.18 2.49
N SER A 130 2.66 -15.43 2.25
CA SER A 130 2.88 -16.43 3.30
C SER A 130 4.32 -16.92 3.29
N TYR A 131 4.76 -17.48 4.41
CA TYR A 131 6.00 -18.26 4.52
C TYR A 131 5.90 -19.64 3.87
#